data_AF-A0AA39CWC3-F1
#
_entry.id   AF-A0AA39CWC3-F1
#
_cell.length_a   1.000
_cell.length_b   1.000
_cell.length_c   1.000
_cell.angle_alpha   90.00
_cell.angle_beta   90.00
_cell.angle_gamma   90.00
#
_symmetry.space_group_name_H-M   'P 1'
#
loop_
_entity.id
_entity.type
_entity.pdbx_description
1 polymer ?
#
loop_
_entity_poly.entity_id
_entity_poly.type
_entity_poly.pdbx_seq_one_letter_code
_entity_poly.pdbx_strand_id
1 'polypeptide(L)'
;MREERSAVTRWIQIEATYVPRSRPPRMILEFNELPWSDATLVAVFVDRSKPGNQDEVVVHVRWPDGRNEQVTFVECRGARLALNFGVLGEDTIERAYVDDGSEVLADCRQRWAASGVLLPELRCFRIETCTTGSSLDILAMGWRVDPQ
;
A
#
# COMPACT_ATOMS: atom_id res chain seq x y z
N MET A 1 47.36 43.67 -1.20
CA MET A 1 48.00 42.54 -1.90
C MET A 1 47.79 41.31 -1.02
N ARG A 2 47.04 40.31 -1.53
CA ARG A 2 46.73 38.96 -0.97
C ARG A 2 45.95 38.96 0.35
N GLU A 3 44.65 38.69 0.44
CA GLU A 3 43.81 37.60 -0.10
C GLU A 3 44.37 36.20 0.17
N GLU A 4 43.84 35.54 1.19
CA GLU A 4 43.61 34.10 1.17
C GLU A 4 42.44 33.74 2.09
N ARG A 5 41.40 33.20 1.44
CA ARG A 5 40.09 32.86 1.98
C ARG A 5 40.17 31.47 2.58
N SER A 6 39.86 31.30 3.86
CA SER A 6 39.66 29.97 4.44
C SER A 6 38.23 29.50 4.17
N ALA A 7 38.13 28.37 3.48
CA ALA A 7 36.90 27.80 2.97
C ALA A 7 36.04 27.23 4.09
N VAL A 8 34.89 27.85 4.33
CA VAL A 8 33.81 27.29 5.15
C VAL A 8 33.06 26.29 4.27
N THR A 9 33.29 25.00 4.50
CA THR A 9 32.56 23.89 3.86
C THR A 9 31.08 23.97 4.25
N ARG A 10 30.23 24.41 3.30
CA ARG A 10 28.78 24.38 3.43
C ARG A 10 28.29 22.95 3.19
N TRP A 11 27.70 22.35 4.21
CA TRP A 11 26.84 21.18 4.06
C TRP A 11 25.53 21.63 3.41
N ILE A 12 25.25 21.18 2.19
CA ILE A 12 23.94 21.33 1.58
C ILE A 12 23.15 20.08 1.97
N GLN A 13 22.33 20.20 3.02
CA GLN A 13 21.23 19.27 3.26
C GLN A 13 20.16 19.55 2.19
N ILE A 14 19.98 18.64 1.25
CA ILE A 14 18.83 18.66 0.35
C ILE A 14 17.67 18.06 1.16
N GLU A 15 16.87 18.91 1.79
CA GLU A 15 15.58 18.49 2.32
C GLU A 15 14.62 18.29 1.14
N ALA A 16 14.34 17.02 0.80
CA ALA A 16 13.20 16.69 -0.04
C ALA A 16 11.93 16.99 0.77
N THR A 17 11.40 18.21 0.63
CA THR A 17 10.19 18.65 1.32
C THR A 17 9.00 17.96 0.67
N TYR A 18 8.50 16.89 1.29
CA TYR A 18 7.17 16.36 0.99
C TYR A 18 6.13 17.43 1.36
N VAL A 19 5.35 17.91 0.38
CA VAL A 19 4.24 18.84 0.59
C VAL A 19 2.94 18.05 0.50
N PRO A 20 2.29 17.69 1.62
CA PRO A 20 1.01 17.01 1.57
C PRO A 20 -0.04 17.94 0.98
N ARG A 21 -0.68 17.53 -0.13
CA ARG A 21 -1.90 18.19 -0.61
C ARG A 21 -3.02 17.86 0.38
N SER A 22 -3.57 18.89 1.01
CA SER A 22 -4.67 18.80 1.97
C SER A 22 -5.82 17.92 1.46
N ARG A 23 -6.06 16.79 2.12
CA ARG A 23 -7.22 15.89 1.91
C ARG A 23 -8.34 16.23 2.90
N PRO A 24 -9.62 16.12 2.49
CA PRO A 24 -10.77 16.40 3.36
C PRO A 24 -10.86 15.34 4.49
N PRO A 25 -11.56 15.62 5.60
CA PRO A 25 -11.68 14.68 6.70
C PRO A 25 -12.63 13.56 6.24
N ARG A 26 -12.07 12.47 5.73
CA ARG A 26 -12.81 11.20 5.62
C ARG A 26 -12.81 10.57 7.01
N MET A 27 -13.94 10.05 7.46
CA MET A 27 -13.94 9.08 8.55
C MET A 27 -12.99 7.96 8.11
N ILE A 28 -11.79 7.94 8.70
CA ILE A 28 -10.85 6.85 8.52
C ILE A 28 -11.43 5.74 9.40
N LEU A 29 -12.29 4.90 8.84
CA LEU A 29 -12.37 3.53 9.37
C LEU A 29 -10.94 3.02 9.29
N GLU A 30 -10.36 2.55 10.40
CA GLU A 30 -9.02 1.98 10.33
C GLU A 30 -9.08 0.73 9.45
N PHE A 31 -8.02 0.45 8.67
CA PHE A 31 -8.02 -0.66 7.72
C PHE A 31 -8.37 -1.99 8.41
N ASN A 32 -7.82 -2.17 9.61
CA ASN A 32 -8.02 -3.35 10.44
C ASN A 32 -9.46 -3.48 10.99
N GLU A 33 -10.26 -2.41 10.95
CA GLU A 33 -11.63 -2.36 11.48
C GLU A 33 -12.70 -2.63 10.43
N LEU A 34 -12.33 -2.75 9.15
CA LEU A 34 -13.27 -3.17 8.11
C LEU A 34 -13.75 -4.62 8.37
N PRO A 35 -14.96 -5.00 7.91
CA PRO A 35 -15.54 -6.31 8.18
C PRO A 35 -14.95 -7.40 7.26
N TRP A 36 -13.64 -7.64 7.41
CA TRP A 36 -12.88 -8.58 6.58
C TRP A 36 -13.24 -10.03 6.80
N SER A 37 -13.54 -10.41 8.04
CA SER A 37 -13.96 -11.77 8.37
C SER A 37 -15.20 -12.12 7.56
N ASP A 38 -15.15 -13.23 6.83
CA ASP A 38 -16.22 -13.73 5.95
C ASP A 38 -16.54 -12.85 4.74
N ALA A 39 -15.76 -11.81 4.45
CA ALA A 39 -15.88 -11.07 3.20
C ALA A 39 -15.36 -11.92 2.04
N THR A 40 -15.96 -11.82 0.86
CA THR A 40 -15.52 -12.57 -0.33
C THR A 40 -14.55 -11.73 -1.15
N LEU A 41 -13.37 -12.29 -1.46
CA LEU A 41 -12.46 -11.73 -2.45
C LEU A 41 -13.01 -12.03 -3.86
N VAL A 42 -13.51 -11.00 -4.53
CA VAL A 42 -14.13 -11.15 -5.85
C VAL A 42 -13.10 -11.04 -6.97
N ALA A 43 -12.22 -10.05 -6.89
CA ALA A 43 -11.20 -9.80 -7.90
C ALA A 43 -10.09 -8.89 -7.36
N VAL A 44 -8.93 -8.95 -8.03
CA VAL A 44 -7.77 -8.11 -7.76
C VAL A 44 -7.32 -7.48 -9.08
N PHE A 45 -7.17 -6.17 -9.10
CA PHE A 45 -6.66 -5.42 -10.24
C PHE A 45 -5.39 -4.67 -9.85
N VAL A 46 -4.44 -4.61 -10.78
CA VAL A 46 -3.25 -3.78 -10.65
C VAL A 46 -3.30 -2.74 -11.75
N ASP A 47 -3.50 -1.48 -11.37
CA ASP A 47 -3.45 -0.36 -12.29
C ASP A 47 -2.10 0.35 -12.17
N ARG A 48 -1.32 0.20 -13.23
CA ARG A 48 -0.03 0.87 -13.44
C ARG A 48 0.01 1.56 -14.80
N SER A 49 -1.15 2.02 -15.27
CA SER A 49 -1.32 2.63 -16.59
C SER A 49 -0.54 3.94 -16.74
N LYS A 50 -0.20 4.62 -15.63
CA LYS A 50 0.65 5.82 -15.59
C LYS A 50 1.65 5.73 -14.42
N PRO A 51 2.74 4.95 -14.54
CA PRO A 51 3.68 4.74 -13.45
C PRO A 51 4.18 6.06 -12.81
N GLY A 52 4.24 6.10 -11.48
CA GLY A 52 4.57 7.28 -10.68
C GLY A 52 3.39 8.22 -10.40
N ASN A 53 2.27 8.09 -11.14
CA ASN A 53 1.04 8.88 -10.96
C ASN A 53 -0.19 8.02 -10.67
N GLN A 54 -0.25 6.84 -11.30
CA GLN A 54 -1.29 5.83 -11.19
C GLN A 54 -0.60 4.50 -10.91
N ASP A 55 -0.36 4.25 -9.62
CA ASP A 55 0.16 2.99 -9.09
C ASP A 55 -0.82 2.56 -8.00
N GLU A 56 -1.82 1.76 -8.40
CA GLU A 56 -2.92 1.34 -7.54
C GLU A 56 -3.09 -0.18 -7.59
N VAL A 57 -3.44 -0.75 -6.44
CA VAL A 57 -4.00 -2.10 -6.35
C VAL A 57 -5.44 -1.96 -5.91
N VAL A 58 -6.37 -2.59 -6.63
CA VAL A 58 -7.79 -2.54 -6.33
C VAL A 58 -8.25 -3.94 -5.99
N VAL A 59 -8.84 -4.09 -4.80
CA VAL A 59 -9.43 -5.34 -4.34
C VAL A 59 -10.94 -5.17 -4.35
N HIS A 60 -11.63 -5.99 -5.14
CA HIS A 60 -13.08 -6.05 -5.13
C HIS A 60 -13.53 -7.00 -4.04
N VAL A 61 -14.36 -6.49 -3.14
CA VAL A 61 -14.82 -7.21 -1.97
C VAL A 61 -16.33 -7.24 -1.97
N ARG A 62 -16.90 -8.42 -1.71
CA ARG A 62 -18.28 -8.53 -1.26
C ARG A 62 -18.29 -8.68 0.25
N TRP A 63 -18.86 -7.70 0.94
CA TRP A 63 -18.94 -7.70 2.40
C TRP A 63 -20.01 -8.68 2.91
N PRO A 64 -19.96 -9.10 4.20
CA PRO A 64 -20.95 -10.01 4.78
C PRO A 64 -22.39 -9.51 4.73
N ASP A 65 -22.60 -8.19 4.65
CA ASP A 65 -23.91 -7.56 4.47
C ASP A 65 -24.42 -7.56 3.02
N GLY A 66 -23.65 -8.13 2.09
CA GLY A 66 -23.98 -8.24 0.67
C GLY A 66 -23.56 -7.05 -0.19
N ARG A 67 -23.03 -5.96 0.39
CA ARG A 67 -22.49 -4.83 -0.39
C ARG A 67 -21.28 -5.27 -1.21
N ASN A 68 -21.19 -4.77 -2.44
CA ASN A 68 -20.00 -4.92 -3.29
C ASN A 68 -19.30 -3.57 -3.36
N GLU A 69 -18.05 -3.52 -2.91
CA GLU A 69 -17.24 -2.29 -2.85
C GLU A 69 -15.82 -2.59 -3.34
N GLN A 70 -15.07 -1.52 -3.61
CA GLN A 70 -13.66 -1.58 -3.97
C GLN A 70 -12.82 -1.03 -2.83
N VAL A 71 -11.79 -1.77 -2.45
CA VAL A 71 -10.72 -1.29 -1.57
C VAL A 71 -9.54 -0.94 -2.47
N THR A 72 -9.31 0.35 -2.68
CA THR A 72 -8.24 0.87 -3.54
C THR A 72 -7.06 1.29 -2.67
N PHE A 73 -5.93 0.65 -2.88
CA PHE A 73 -4.63 1.05 -2.34
C PHE A 73 -3.98 2.04 -3.30
N VAL A 74 -3.53 3.17 -2.78
CA VAL A 74 -3.03 4.30 -3.58
C VAL A 74 -1.56 4.57 -3.30
N GLU A 75 -0.89 5.10 -4.32
CA GLU A 75 0.55 5.40 -4.28
C GLU A 75 1.36 4.15 -3.91
N CYS A 76 1.03 3.03 -4.56
CA CYS A 76 1.69 1.75 -4.33
C CYS A 76 3.18 1.82 -4.69
N ARG A 77 4.01 1.09 -3.94
CA ARG A 77 5.46 0.92 -4.19
C ARG A 77 5.86 -0.54 -4.43
N GLY A 78 4.90 -1.44 -4.30
CA GLY A 78 5.04 -2.85 -4.60
C GLY A 78 3.78 -3.63 -4.25
N ALA A 79 3.64 -4.81 -4.84
CA ALA A 79 2.65 -5.79 -4.43
C ALA A 79 3.23 -7.19 -4.65
N ARG A 80 3.00 -8.10 -3.70
CA ARG A 80 3.30 -9.53 -3.84
C ARG A 80 1.97 -10.27 -3.72
N LEU A 81 1.53 -10.83 -4.83
CA LEU A 81 0.25 -11.55 -4.94
C LEU A 81 0.58 -13.05 -5.07
N ALA A 82 0.51 -13.78 -3.96
CA ALA A 82 0.61 -15.23 -3.93
C ALA A 82 -0.80 -15.80 -4.02
N LEU A 83 -1.31 -15.92 -5.25
CA LEU A 83 -2.68 -16.38 -5.52
C LEU A 83 -2.68 -17.85 -5.91
N ASN A 84 -3.48 -18.65 -5.20
CA ASN A 84 -3.82 -20.00 -5.59
C ASN A 84 -5.15 -19.96 -6.35
N PHE A 85 -5.18 -20.57 -7.53
CA PHE A 85 -6.40 -20.66 -8.34
C PHE A 85 -7.00 -22.06 -8.25
N GLY A 86 -8.32 -22.13 -8.20
CA GLY A 86 -9.05 -23.38 -8.28
C GLY A 86 -9.50 -23.93 -6.93
N VAL A 87 -10.79 -23.75 -6.65
CA VAL A 87 -11.60 -24.50 -5.70
C VAL A 87 -13.06 -24.30 -6.11
N LEU A 88 -13.95 -25.28 -5.88
CA LEU A 88 -15.39 -25.06 -6.06
C LEU A 88 -15.89 -24.15 -4.93
N GLY A 89 -16.21 -22.89 -5.22
CA GLY A 89 -16.82 -21.97 -4.26
C GLY A 89 -16.26 -20.55 -4.32
N GLU A 90 -16.79 -19.69 -3.45
CA GLU A 90 -16.27 -18.34 -3.22
C GLU A 90 -14.99 -18.38 -2.38
N ASP A 91 -14.06 -17.45 -2.66
CA ASP A 91 -12.84 -17.32 -1.87
C ASP A 91 -13.06 -16.28 -0.76
N THR A 92 -13.23 -16.76 0.47
CA THR A 92 -13.48 -15.91 1.63
C THR A 92 -12.18 -15.39 2.20
N ILE A 93 -12.21 -14.17 2.75
CA ILE A 93 -11.09 -13.53 3.43
C ILE A 93 -11.10 -14.03 4.87
N GLU A 94 -10.00 -14.65 5.29
CA GLU A 94 -9.78 -15.08 6.67
C GLU A 94 -9.46 -13.86 7.55
N ARG A 95 -8.56 -13.01 7.06
CA ARG A 95 -8.14 -11.78 7.75
C ARG A 95 -7.51 -10.80 6.80
N ALA A 96 -7.61 -9.53 7.14
CA ALA A 96 -6.77 -8.49 6.57
C ALA A 96 -6.33 -7.51 7.65
N TYR A 97 -5.08 -7.09 7.57
CA TYR A 97 -4.44 -6.25 8.58
C TYR A 97 -3.25 -5.48 8.01
N VAL A 98 -2.87 -4.40 8.69
CA VAL A 98 -1.59 -3.73 8.47
C VAL A 98 -0.48 -4.53 9.16
N ASP A 99 0.52 -4.98 8.40
CA ASP A 99 1.69 -5.71 8.89
C ASP A 99 2.92 -4.80 8.92
N ASP A 100 3.09 -4.05 10.01
CA ASP A 100 4.25 -3.16 10.20
C ASP A 100 5.59 -3.91 10.33
N GLY A 101 5.53 -5.21 10.66
CA GLY A 101 6.69 -6.11 10.81
C GLY A 101 7.07 -6.86 9.54
N SER A 102 6.37 -6.61 8.43
CA SER A 102 6.54 -7.37 7.19
C SER A 102 7.97 -7.31 6.63
N GLU A 103 8.56 -8.47 6.36
CA GLU A 103 9.84 -8.56 5.63
C GLU A 103 9.70 -7.96 4.22
N VAL A 104 8.54 -8.11 3.57
CA VAL A 104 8.26 -7.53 2.25
C VAL A 104 8.32 -6.00 2.29
N LEU A 105 7.86 -5.40 3.39
CA LEU A 105 7.97 -3.96 3.62
C LEU A 105 9.41 -3.52 3.84
N ALA A 106 10.15 -4.25 4.68
CA ALA A 106 11.57 -3.98 4.95
C ALA A 106 12.41 -4.04 3.66
N ASP A 107 12.24 -5.10 2.87
CA ASP A 107 12.92 -5.29 1.59
C ASP A 107 12.60 -4.18 0.58
N CYS A 108 11.33 -3.75 0.53
CA CYS A 108 10.93 -2.65 -0.33
C CYS A 108 11.61 -1.34 0.08
N ARG A 109 11.59 -1.01 1.38
CA ARG A 109 12.25 0.20 1.90
C ARG A 109 13.75 0.18 1.61
N GLN A 110 14.41 -0.97 1.78
CA GLN A 110 15.84 -1.10 1.48
C GLN A 110 16.16 -0.85 0.00
N ARG A 111 15.37 -1.43 -0.92
CA ARG A 111 15.55 -1.23 -2.37
C ARG A 111 15.39 0.23 -2.79
N TRP A 112 14.39 0.92 -2.23
CA TRP A 112 14.18 2.35 -2.50
C TRP A 112 15.26 3.23 -1.86
N ALA A 113 15.69 2.90 -0.64
CA ALA A 113 16.77 3.61 0.04
C ALA A 113 18.10 3.51 -0.72
N ALA A 114 18.40 2.36 -1.34
CA ALA A 114 19.56 2.21 -2.23
C ALA A 114 19.51 3.15 -3.46
N SER A 115 18.33 3.64 -3.83
CA SER A 115 18.13 4.63 -4.89
C SER A 115 17.97 6.06 -4.35
N GLY A 116 18.22 6.28 -3.05
CA GLY A 116 18.11 7.59 -2.40
C GLY A 116 16.69 8.02 -1.99
N VAL A 117 15.71 7.13 -2.04
CA VAL A 117 14.31 7.43 -1.69
C VAL A 117 13.95 6.79 -0.34
N LEU A 118 13.53 7.61 0.62
CA LEU A 118 13.04 7.13 1.92
C LEU A 118 11.51 7.10 1.92
N LEU A 119 10.93 6.02 2.45
CA LEU A 119 9.49 5.76 2.46
C LEU A 119 9.01 5.43 3.88
N PRO A 120 9.09 6.37 4.84
CA PRO A 120 8.77 6.10 6.25
C PRO A 120 7.27 5.82 6.47
N GLU A 121 6.40 6.39 5.63
CA GLU A 121 4.95 6.25 5.72
C GLU A 121 4.41 5.03 4.96
N LEU A 122 5.27 4.32 4.20
CA LEU A 122 4.86 3.13 3.46
C LEU A 122 4.44 2.04 4.45
N ARG A 123 3.26 1.46 4.24
CA ARG A 123 2.72 0.36 5.04
C ARG A 123 2.55 -0.89 4.19
N CYS A 124 2.50 -2.05 4.84
CA CYS A 124 2.10 -3.31 4.23
C CYS A 124 0.67 -3.63 4.63
N PHE A 125 -0.24 -3.68 3.66
CA PHE A 125 -1.60 -4.16 3.84
C PHE A 125 -1.63 -5.61 3.39
N ARG A 126 -1.86 -6.51 4.34
CA ARG A 126 -1.96 -7.95 4.07
C ARG A 126 -3.41 -8.39 4.04
N ILE A 127 -3.76 -9.17 3.02
CA ILE A 127 -5.05 -9.87 2.91
C ILE A 127 -4.75 -11.35 2.72
N GLU A 128 -5.38 -12.20 3.52
CA GLU A 128 -5.23 -13.65 3.48
C GLU A 128 -6.60 -14.29 3.27
N THR A 129 -6.70 -15.24 2.34
CA THR A 129 -7.94 -15.94 2.03
C THR A 129 -7.97 -17.34 2.61
N CYS A 130 -9.16 -17.78 3.02
CA CYS A 130 -9.38 -19.09 3.63
C CYS A 130 -9.47 -20.19 2.57
N THR A 131 -10.30 -20.02 1.53
CA THR A 131 -10.68 -21.13 0.64
C THR A 131 -9.52 -21.54 -0.27
N THR A 132 -8.81 -20.56 -0.83
CA THR A 132 -7.65 -20.82 -1.69
C THR A 132 -6.32 -20.76 -0.93
N GLY A 133 -6.29 -20.24 0.30
CA GLY A 133 -5.04 -20.02 1.03
C GLY A 133 -4.14 -18.98 0.34
N SER A 134 -4.72 -18.03 -0.39
CA SER A 134 -3.99 -16.98 -1.08
C SER A 134 -3.53 -15.89 -0.10
N SER A 135 -2.45 -15.19 -0.45
CA SER A 135 -1.95 -14.05 0.31
C SER A 135 -1.57 -12.90 -0.60
N LEU A 136 -2.02 -11.70 -0.25
CA LEU A 136 -1.74 -10.45 -0.94
C LEU A 136 -1.02 -9.51 0.05
N ASP A 137 0.24 -9.19 -0.25
CA ASP A 137 0.97 -8.11 0.42
C ASP A 137 0.98 -6.88 -0.49
N ILE A 138 0.35 -5.80 -0.05
CA ILE A 138 0.23 -4.56 -0.83
C ILE A 138 0.97 -3.44 -0.10
N LEU A 139 1.99 -2.87 -0.75
CA LEU A 139 2.80 -1.81 -0.16
C LEU A 139 2.31 -0.45 -0.67
N ALA A 140 1.66 0.33 0.18
CA ALA A 140 0.99 1.58 -0.22
C ALA A 140 1.12 2.68 0.85
N MET A 141 0.98 3.93 0.42
CA MET A 141 0.99 5.10 1.32
C MET A 141 -0.41 5.36 1.90
N GLY A 142 -1.46 4.82 1.28
CA GLY A 142 -2.81 4.92 1.78
C GLY A 142 -3.78 4.00 1.05
N TRP A 143 -5.04 4.05 1.48
CA TRP A 143 -6.13 3.28 0.90
C TRP A 143 -7.44 4.04 1.02
N ARG A 144 -8.46 3.59 0.30
CA ARG A 144 -9.84 4.07 0.39
C ARG A 144 -10.82 2.96 0.04
N VAL A 145 -12.05 3.12 0.51
CA VAL A 145 -13.20 2.30 0.08
C VAL A 145 -14.08 3.18 -0.80
N ASP A 146 -14.43 2.68 -1.97
CA ASP A 146 -15.36 3.31 -2.90
C ASP A 146 -16.46 2.29 -3.29
N PRO A 147 -17.73 2.72 -3.45
CA PRO A 147 -18.77 1.86 -4.01
C PRO A 147 -18.38 1.34 -5.39
N GLN A 148 -18.81 0.13 -5.74
CA GLN A 148 -18.74 -0.36 -7.12
C GLN A 148 -19.71 0.35 -8.04
#